data_AF-I3C5H0-F1
#
_entry.id   AF-I3C5H0-F1
#
_cell.length_a   1.000
_cell.length_b   1.000
_cell.length_c   1.000
_cell.angle_alpha   90.00
_cell.angle_beta   90.00
_cell.angle_gamma   90.00
#
_symmetry.space_group_name_H-M   'P 1'
#
loop_
_entity.id
_entity.type
_entity.pdbx_description
1 polymer ?
#
loop_
_entity_poly.entity_id
_entity_poly.type
_entity_poly.pdbx_seq_one_letter_code
_entity_poly.pdbx_strand_id
1 'polypeptide(L)'
;MKKIRYIVVGVLGLIFGVSSCSTDDKIVDEVLSNVGTGAILRTISQDNSLLYNDEEKMFEPNSKYTLILEEQDAQKGDLLESVEVYVKYKATDAERFPQGGQELLLEKLSVSDFSEGDRELPVTTVSYSSKTLVEALGIDESKIQGEDRFEFRLVLMLTNGEVFTNTDVGGPVSGGSYFLSPFEYFPIIKCAITESLAGTHTYETINAKAAPGGDGVCSGNILTGEVVWTEKQSGTYASSDMSFGQFEDCYTNRGKATGNGISIVWDCTSLNPVGDVYIDEEGMVTTKDKAQRSLSYNYSIIKVEGSEMTIKFSNAAGDGGQVLVTREGGKNWPEIFSRNN
;
A
#
# COMPACT_ATOMS: atom_id res chain seq x y z
N MET A 1 48.56 -72.64 -23.43
CA MET A 1 47.19 -72.72 -22.89
C MET A 1 46.37 -71.57 -23.47
N LYS A 2 45.16 -71.92 -23.96
CA LYS A 2 43.98 -71.08 -24.24
C LYS A 2 44.18 -69.85 -25.17
N LYS A 3 43.78 -69.92 -26.44
CA LYS A 3 42.41 -69.89 -27.04
C LYS A 3 42.09 -68.44 -27.49
N ILE A 4 42.09 -68.11 -28.80
CA ILE A 4 41.01 -68.34 -29.79
C ILE A 4 39.83 -67.35 -29.51
N ARG A 5 39.35 -66.45 -30.40
CA ARG A 5 38.62 -66.63 -31.70
C ARG A 5 38.32 -65.20 -32.27
N TYR A 6 38.60 -64.80 -33.53
CA TYR A 6 37.91 -65.08 -34.82
C TYR A 6 36.42 -64.62 -34.80
N ILE A 7 35.81 -63.83 -35.71
CA ILE A 7 35.70 -63.82 -37.19
C ILE A 7 34.73 -62.63 -37.55
N VAL A 8 35.03 -61.69 -38.46
CA VAL A 8 34.84 -61.66 -39.95
C VAL A 8 33.38 -61.46 -40.44
N VAL A 9 33.14 -60.25 -40.99
CA VAL A 9 32.41 -59.86 -42.25
C VAL A 9 30.92 -60.18 -42.45
N GLY A 10 30.16 -59.17 -42.95
CA GLY A 10 29.04 -59.44 -43.89
C GLY A 10 27.92 -58.40 -43.96
N VAL A 11 27.84 -57.68 -45.09
CA VAL A 11 26.79 -56.73 -45.51
C VAL A 11 25.50 -57.47 -45.95
N LEU A 12 24.30 -56.95 -45.64
CA LEU A 12 23.14 -56.85 -46.56
C LEU A 12 21.96 -56.12 -45.87
N GLY A 13 21.33 -55.17 -46.58
CA GLY A 13 20.32 -54.26 -46.05
C GLY A 13 18.87 -54.75 -46.09
N LEU A 14 17.99 -53.94 -45.51
CA LEU A 14 16.55 -53.97 -45.74
C LEU A 14 16.02 -52.52 -45.74
N ILE A 15 15.58 -52.06 -46.92
CA ILE A 15 14.77 -50.86 -47.10
C ILE A 15 13.31 -51.26 -46.84
N PHE A 16 12.75 -50.75 -45.74
CA PHE A 16 11.32 -50.58 -45.44
C PHE A 16 11.28 -49.44 -44.41
N GLY A 17 10.50 -48.37 -44.46
CA GLY A 17 9.43 -47.93 -45.33
C GLY A 17 9.04 -46.55 -44.80
N VAL A 18 8.69 -45.64 -45.70
CA VAL A 18 8.09 -44.35 -45.34
C VAL A 18 6.69 -44.60 -44.77
N SER A 19 6.48 -44.31 -43.49
CA SER A 19 5.14 -44.09 -42.94
C SER A 19 5.18 -43.26 -41.67
N SER A 20 4.72 -42.02 -41.80
CA SER A 20 3.94 -41.30 -40.80
C SER A 20 4.51 -41.20 -39.38
N CYS A 21 5.26 -40.13 -39.13
CA CYS A 21 5.11 -39.41 -37.87
C CYS A 21 4.63 -38.00 -38.20
N SER A 22 3.36 -37.91 -38.61
CA SER A 22 2.62 -36.67 -38.52
C SER A 22 1.97 -36.59 -37.15
N THR A 23 1.95 -35.37 -36.61
CA THR A 23 1.12 -34.86 -35.52
C THR A 23 1.46 -35.30 -34.10
N ASP A 24 2.44 -34.61 -33.50
CA ASP A 24 2.38 -34.19 -32.08
C ASP A 24 2.60 -32.67 -31.88
N ASP A 25 2.83 -31.88 -32.94
CA ASP A 25 3.03 -30.42 -32.83
C ASP A 25 1.73 -29.62 -32.65
N LYS A 26 0.55 -30.25 -32.82
CA LYS A 26 -0.72 -29.51 -32.80
C LYS A 26 -1.13 -29.00 -31.42
N ILE A 27 -0.78 -29.69 -30.33
CA ILE A 27 -1.21 -29.24 -28.99
C ILE A 27 -0.39 -28.04 -28.52
N VAL A 28 0.92 -28.01 -28.80
CA VAL A 28 1.78 -26.89 -28.42
C VAL A 28 1.52 -25.69 -29.32
N ASP A 29 1.37 -25.89 -30.63
CA ASP A 29 1.04 -24.80 -31.55
C ASP A 29 -0.39 -24.28 -31.33
N GLU A 30 -1.35 -25.12 -30.94
CA GLU A 30 -2.70 -24.70 -30.54
C GLU A 30 -2.67 -23.94 -29.21
N VAL A 31 -1.86 -24.37 -28.23
CA VAL A 31 -1.70 -23.61 -26.98
C VAL A 31 -1.01 -22.27 -27.24
N LEU A 32 0.07 -22.22 -28.01
CA LEU A 32 0.81 -20.99 -28.29
C LEU A 32 0.07 -20.04 -29.26
N SER A 33 -0.77 -20.56 -30.16
CA SER A 33 -1.65 -19.72 -30.99
C SER A 33 -2.87 -19.20 -30.22
N ASN A 34 -3.20 -19.81 -29.09
CA ASN A 34 -4.24 -19.35 -28.16
C ASN A 34 -3.69 -18.53 -26.97
N VAL A 35 -2.36 -18.41 -26.84
CA VAL A 35 -1.74 -17.52 -25.85
C VAL A 35 -1.63 -16.13 -26.49
N GLY A 36 -2.45 -15.21 -25.99
CA GLY A 36 -2.39 -13.79 -26.35
C GLY A 36 -1.00 -13.18 -26.13
N THR A 37 -0.75 -12.02 -26.72
CA THR A 37 0.57 -11.37 -26.57
C THR A 37 0.82 -10.91 -25.13
N GLY A 38 -0.26 -10.77 -24.36
CA GLY A 38 -0.26 -10.34 -22.97
C GLY A 38 0.04 -8.86 -22.84
N ALA A 39 -0.72 -8.17 -22.00
CA ALA A 39 -0.42 -6.80 -21.61
C ALA A 39 -0.69 -6.60 -20.13
N ILE A 40 -0.03 -5.58 -19.58
CA ILE A 40 -0.20 -5.17 -18.21
C ILE A 40 -0.43 -3.67 -18.14
N LEU A 41 -1.06 -3.25 -17.06
CA LEU A 41 -1.17 -1.86 -16.66
C LEU A 41 -0.56 -1.72 -15.27
N ARG A 42 0.77 -1.55 -15.25
CA ARG A 42 1.59 -1.52 -14.04
C ARG A 42 1.25 -0.28 -13.20
N THR A 43 0.97 -0.48 -11.92
CA THR A 43 0.90 0.60 -10.94
C THR A 43 2.31 1.11 -10.65
N ILE A 44 2.59 2.34 -11.04
CA ILE A 44 3.84 3.03 -10.69
C ILE A 44 3.71 3.63 -9.28
N SER A 45 2.58 4.28 -9.00
CA SER A 45 2.28 4.79 -7.66
C SER A 45 0.78 4.95 -7.45
N GLN A 46 0.38 4.94 -6.17
CA GLN A 46 -0.98 5.18 -5.72
C GLN A 46 -0.94 6.17 -4.56
N ASP A 47 -1.81 7.18 -4.60
CA ASP A 47 -2.02 8.13 -3.50
C ASP A 47 -3.51 8.18 -3.12
N ASN A 48 -3.81 7.82 -1.88
CA ASN A 48 -5.15 7.87 -1.32
C ASN A 48 -5.24 8.94 -0.23
N SER A 49 -5.80 10.08 -0.63
CA SER A 49 -6.07 11.25 0.21
C SER A 49 -7.57 11.50 0.42
N LEU A 50 -8.42 10.48 0.18
CA LEU A 50 -9.86 10.59 0.46
C LEU A 50 -10.07 10.69 1.96
N LEU A 51 -10.59 11.83 2.42
CA LEU A 51 -10.77 12.14 3.83
C LEU A 51 -12.18 12.70 4.06
N TYR A 52 -12.97 12.03 4.90
CA TYR A 52 -14.36 12.34 5.15
C TYR A 52 -14.61 12.72 6.61
N ASN A 53 -15.29 13.83 6.82
CA ASN A 53 -15.64 14.32 8.14
C ASN A 53 -17.00 13.77 8.55
N ASP A 54 -17.00 12.78 9.45
CA ASP A 54 -18.22 12.12 9.92
C ASP A 54 -19.13 13.02 10.77
N GLU A 55 -18.62 14.13 11.31
CA GLU A 55 -19.41 15.08 12.11
C GLU A 55 -20.08 16.12 11.20
N GLU A 56 -19.31 16.69 10.27
CA GLU A 56 -19.79 17.68 9.31
C GLU A 56 -20.55 17.05 8.12
N LYS A 57 -20.46 15.73 7.96
CA LYS A 57 -21.10 14.94 6.90
C LYS A 57 -20.68 15.38 5.49
N MET A 58 -19.38 15.62 5.32
CA MET A 58 -18.79 16.02 4.05
C MET A 58 -17.31 15.62 3.92
N PHE A 59 -16.82 15.52 2.69
CA PHE A 59 -15.39 15.36 2.43
C PHE A 59 -14.60 16.63 2.75
N GLU A 60 -13.38 16.44 3.24
CA GLU A 60 -12.42 17.52 3.43
C GLU A 60 -11.99 18.12 2.08
N PRO A 61 -11.68 19.43 2.02
CA PRO A 61 -11.24 20.08 0.80
C PRO A 61 -10.02 19.37 0.16
N ASN A 62 -10.03 19.26 -1.17
CA ASN A 62 -8.99 18.59 -1.97
C ASN A 62 -8.88 17.07 -1.78
N SER A 63 -9.80 16.42 -1.05
CA SER A 63 -9.86 14.95 -0.95
C SER A 63 -9.92 14.31 -2.33
N LYS A 64 -8.96 13.41 -2.62
CA LYS A 64 -8.85 12.78 -3.93
C LYS A 64 -8.13 11.44 -3.90
N TYR A 65 -8.30 10.68 -4.97
CA TYR A 65 -7.57 9.44 -5.25
C TYR A 65 -6.76 9.58 -6.55
N THR A 66 -5.48 9.22 -6.51
CA THR A 66 -4.57 9.37 -7.66
C THR A 66 -3.83 8.06 -7.96
N LEU A 67 -3.73 7.72 -9.24
CA LEU A 67 -2.96 6.58 -9.74
C LEU A 67 -2.00 7.05 -10.84
N ILE A 68 -0.79 6.52 -10.83
CA ILE A 68 0.13 6.57 -11.97
C ILE A 68 0.24 5.17 -12.54
N LEU A 69 -0.09 5.04 -13.82
CA LEU A 69 -0.20 3.78 -14.54
C LEU A 69 0.77 3.79 -15.72
N GLU A 70 1.44 2.67 -15.93
CA GLU A 70 2.33 2.42 -17.07
C GLU A 70 1.81 1.21 -17.84
N GLU A 71 1.52 1.40 -19.12
CA GLU A 71 1.12 0.30 -20.00
C GLU A 71 2.38 -0.44 -20.47
N GLN A 72 2.29 -1.77 -20.55
CA GLN A 72 3.30 -2.56 -21.24
C GLN A 72 2.67 -3.74 -21.97
N ASP A 73 2.86 -3.78 -23.28
CA ASP A 73 2.53 -4.88 -24.17
C ASP A 73 3.77 -5.45 -24.91
N ALA A 74 3.55 -6.39 -25.83
CA ALA A 74 4.60 -7.03 -26.64
C ALA A 74 5.30 -6.09 -27.65
N GLN A 75 4.72 -4.93 -27.95
CA GLN A 75 5.25 -3.88 -28.81
C GLN A 75 5.63 -2.62 -28.03
N LYS A 76 5.91 -2.75 -26.73
CA LYS A 76 6.33 -1.63 -25.86
C LYS A 76 5.29 -0.49 -25.78
N GLY A 77 4.01 -0.83 -25.82
CA GLY A 77 2.91 0.12 -25.68
C GLY A 77 2.34 0.65 -26.99
N ASP A 78 2.91 0.25 -28.13
CA ASP A 78 2.36 0.58 -29.45
C ASP A 78 1.00 -0.09 -29.71
N LEU A 79 0.61 -1.12 -28.93
CA LEU A 79 -0.71 -1.73 -29.05
C LEU A 79 -1.78 -1.02 -28.21
N LEU A 80 -1.44 -0.09 -27.32
CA LEU A 80 -2.41 0.63 -26.50
C LEU A 80 -3.50 1.30 -27.37
N GLU A 81 -4.75 0.93 -27.15
CA GLU A 81 -5.91 1.60 -27.77
C GLU A 81 -6.59 2.54 -26.77
N SER A 82 -7.02 2.00 -25.63
CA SER A 82 -7.67 2.77 -24.58
C SER A 82 -7.62 2.09 -23.22
N VAL A 83 -7.83 2.87 -22.17
CA VAL A 83 -8.07 2.37 -20.82
C VAL A 83 -9.40 2.93 -20.33
N GLU A 84 -10.35 2.06 -20.00
CA GLU A 84 -11.61 2.46 -19.37
C GLU A 84 -11.51 2.32 -17.86
N VAL A 85 -11.93 3.37 -17.15
CA VAL A 85 -11.94 3.43 -15.69
C VAL A 85 -13.38 3.34 -15.22
N TYR A 86 -13.70 2.22 -14.59
CA TYR A 86 -14.98 1.99 -13.93
C TYR A 86 -14.87 2.29 -12.45
N VAL A 87 -15.95 2.77 -11.85
CA VAL A 87 -16.03 3.01 -10.41
C VAL A 87 -17.38 2.57 -9.86
N LYS A 88 -17.38 2.15 -8.60
CA LYS A 88 -18.58 1.98 -7.77
C LYS A 88 -18.29 2.33 -6.32
N TYR A 89 -19.35 2.55 -5.55
CA TYR A 89 -19.29 2.79 -4.11
C TYR A 89 -19.63 1.52 -3.32
N LYS A 90 -18.90 1.28 -2.23
CA LYS A 90 -19.15 0.19 -1.29
C LYS A 90 -19.15 0.74 0.14
N ALA A 91 -20.31 0.71 0.78
CA ALA A 91 -20.44 0.98 2.20
C ALA A 91 -19.98 -0.21 3.05
N THR A 92 -19.44 0.07 4.23
CA THR A 92 -19.17 -0.94 5.27
C THR A 92 -20.46 -1.57 5.78
N ASP A 93 -21.49 -0.76 5.96
CA ASP A 93 -22.86 -1.20 6.24
C ASP A 93 -23.71 -1.15 4.97
N ALA A 94 -24.01 -2.33 4.42
CA ALA A 94 -24.80 -2.47 3.21
C ALA A 94 -26.25 -1.96 3.36
N GLU A 95 -26.78 -1.85 4.58
CA GLU A 95 -28.14 -1.32 4.81
C GLU A 95 -28.22 0.19 4.61
N ARG A 96 -27.10 0.93 4.79
CA ARG A 96 -27.03 2.37 4.48
C ARG A 96 -27.13 2.66 2.99
N PHE A 97 -26.64 1.72 2.17
CA PHE A 97 -26.65 1.79 0.71
C PHE A 97 -27.14 0.47 0.11
N PRO A 98 -28.46 0.17 0.20
CA PRO A 98 -29.00 -1.15 -0.14
C PRO A 98 -28.94 -1.47 -1.63
N GLN A 99 -28.79 -0.45 -2.50
CA GLN A 99 -28.55 -0.69 -3.93
C GLN A 99 -27.07 -0.98 -4.23
N GLY A 100 -26.14 -0.70 -3.29
CA GLY A 100 -24.72 -0.57 -3.60
C GLY A 100 -24.46 0.46 -4.71
N GLY A 101 -23.21 0.86 -4.93
CA GLY A 101 -22.92 1.56 -6.17
C GLY A 101 -23.09 0.59 -7.35
N GLN A 102 -24.01 0.87 -8.27
CA GLN A 102 -23.93 0.28 -9.60
C GLN A 102 -22.58 0.71 -10.20
N GLU A 103 -21.87 -0.23 -10.80
CA GLU A 103 -20.65 0.11 -11.51
C GLU A 103 -20.95 0.99 -12.72
N LEU A 104 -20.12 2.02 -12.86
CA LEU A 104 -20.28 3.12 -13.80
C LEU A 104 -18.95 3.31 -14.54
N LEU A 105 -18.99 3.56 -15.84
CA LEU A 105 -17.84 4.07 -16.59
C LEU A 105 -17.60 5.54 -16.20
N LEU A 106 -16.53 5.79 -15.46
CA LEU A 106 -16.15 7.14 -15.00
C LEU A 106 -15.44 7.93 -16.09
N GLU A 107 -14.51 7.28 -16.78
CA GLU A 107 -13.65 7.90 -17.79
C GLU A 107 -13.15 6.85 -18.79
N LYS A 108 -12.90 7.27 -20.03
CA LYS A 108 -12.20 6.47 -21.05
C LYS A 108 -10.99 7.26 -21.53
N LEU A 109 -9.81 6.77 -21.18
CA LEU A 109 -8.52 7.30 -21.60
C LEU A 109 -8.17 6.75 -22.98
N SER A 110 -7.71 7.63 -23.86
CA SER A 110 -7.19 7.34 -25.18
C SER A 110 -5.66 7.41 -25.18
N VAL A 111 -5.03 7.00 -26.28
CA VAL A 111 -3.56 7.09 -26.44
C VAL A 111 -3.02 8.51 -26.19
N SER A 112 -3.78 9.56 -26.52
CA SER A 112 -3.33 10.95 -26.30
C SER A 112 -3.30 11.38 -24.83
N ASP A 113 -3.89 10.60 -23.92
CA ASP A 113 -3.86 10.84 -22.47
C ASP A 113 -2.61 10.22 -21.80
N PHE A 114 -1.74 9.61 -22.61
CA PHE A 114 -0.48 9.01 -22.17
C PHE A 114 0.72 9.77 -22.74
N SER A 115 1.82 9.71 -22.01
CA SER A 115 3.11 10.26 -22.39
C SER A 115 4.21 9.22 -22.20
N GLU A 116 5.33 9.36 -22.89
CA GLU A 116 6.46 8.45 -22.75
C GLU A 116 7.08 8.59 -21.34
N GLY A 117 7.18 7.47 -20.61
CA GLY A 117 7.85 7.38 -19.30
C GLY A 117 9.32 6.97 -19.40
N ASP A 118 9.99 6.85 -18.25
CA ASP A 118 11.43 6.55 -18.15
C ASP A 118 11.87 5.23 -18.80
N ARG A 119 10.92 4.31 -19.03
CA ARG A 119 11.15 3.00 -19.68
C ARG A 119 10.82 3.00 -21.17
N GLU A 120 10.57 4.16 -21.76
CA GLU A 120 10.04 4.29 -23.13
C GLU A 120 8.66 3.61 -23.29
N LEU A 121 7.88 3.57 -22.20
CA LEU A 121 6.53 2.99 -22.14
C LEU A 121 5.47 4.07 -21.90
N PRO A 122 4.22 3.89 -22.37
CA PRO A 122 3.14 4.85 -22.12
C PRO A 122 2.79 4.96 -20.63
N VAL A 123 2.84 6.17 -20.09
CA VAL A 123 2.50 6.50 -18.71
C VAL A 123 1.40 7.55 -18.67
N THR A 124 0.43 7.35 -17.79
CA THR A 124 -0.62 8.34 -17.49
C THR A 124 -0.80 8.52 -15.98
N THR A 125 -1.33 9.68 -15.61
CA THR A 125 -1.75 9.98 -14.23
C THR A 125 -3.23 10.31 -14.23
N VAL A 126 -4.02 9.52 -13.50
CA VAL A 126 -5.45 9.81 -13.27
C VAL A 126 -5.65 10.27 -11.84
N SER A 127 -6.50 11.29 -11.66
CA SER A 127 -6.79 11.86 -10.34
C SER A 127 -8.27 12.22 -10.23
N TYR A 128 -8.96 11.60 -9.28
CA TYR A 128 -10.39 11.76 -9.08
C TYR A 128 -10.66 12.43 -7.73
N SER A 129 -11.26 13.62 -7.76
CA SER A 129 -11.70 14.28 -6.53
C SER A 129 -12.89 13.54 -5.92
N SER A 130 -13.04 13.58 -4.60
CA SER A 130 -14.20 13.00 -3.90
C SER A 130 -15.51 13.56 -4.46
N LYS A 131 -15.55 14.86 -4.76
CA LYS A 131 -16.69 15.53 -5.40
C LYS A 131 -17.05 14.90 -6.75
N THR A 132 -16.06 14.70 -7.64
CA THR A 132 -16.27 14.05 -8.95
C THR A 132 -16.87 12.66 -8.77
N LEU A 133 -16.35 11.88 -7.81
CA LEU A 133 -16.83 10.51 -7.56
C LEU A 133 -18.26 10.48 -7.01
N VAL A 134 -18.57 11.36 -6.05
CA VAL A 134 -19.91 11.50 -5.47
C VAL A 134 -20.93 11.90 -6.53
N GLU A 135 -20.61 12.92 -7.33
CA GLU A 135 -21.47 13.41 -8.42
C GLU A 135 -21.69 12.35 -9.50
N ALA A 136 -20.63 11.66 -9.92
CA ALA A 136 -20.72 10.64 -10.97
C ALA A 136 -21.57 9.44 -10.53
N LEU A 137 -21.44 9.01 -9.28
CA LEU A 137 -22.21 7.88 -8.72
C LEU A 137 -23.61 8.28 -8.23
N GLY A 138 -23.93 9.58 -8.17
CA GLY A 138 -25.22 10.07 -7.70
C GLY A 138 -25.51 9.69 -6.24
N ILE A 139 -24.47 9.54 -5.42
CA ILE A 139 -24.62 9.16 -4.00
C ILE A 139 -24.89 10.39 -3.14
N ASP A 140 -25.73 10.21 -2.12
CA ASP A 140 -25.96 11.22 -1.09
C ASP A 140 -24.76 11.25 -0.14
N GLU A 141 -23.91 12.27 -0.29
CA GLU A 141 -22.68 12.45 0.49
C GLU A 141 -22.94 12.35 2.00
N SER A 142 -24.08 12.86 2.49
CA SER A 142 -24.39 12.87 3.93
C SER A 142 -24.53 11.48 4.56
N LYS A 143 -24.68 10.44 3.72
CA LYS A 143 -24.79 9.03 4.15
C LYS A 143 -23.46 8.30 4.14
N ILE A 144 -22.43 8.88 3.53
CA ILE A 144 -21.07 8.36 3.58
C ILE A 144 -20.62 8.34 5.03
N GLN A 145 -19.84 7.32 5.36
CA GLN A 145 -19.08 7.24 6.60
C GLN A 145 -17.63 6.95 6.24
N GLY A 146 -16.71 7.34 7.12
CA GLY A 146 -15.36 6.80 7.01
C GLY A 146 -15.36 5.27 7.06
N GLU A 147 -14.29 4.69 6.53
CA GLU A 147 -14.13 3.25 6.24
C GLU A 147 -14.94 2.72 5.05
N ASP A 148 -15.93 3.46 4.55
CA ASP A 148 -16.53 3.18 3.25
C ASP A 148 -15.44 3.28 2.16
N ARG A 149 -15.69 2.74 0.96
CA ARG A 149 -14.69 2.73 -0.10
C ARG A 149 -15.27 2.95 -1.48
N PHE A 150 -14.46 3.52 -2.35
CA PHE A 150 -14.67 3.38 -3.79
C PHE A 150 -13.96 2.12 -4.28
N GLU A 151 -14.54 1.46 -5.26
CA GLU A 151 -13.93 0.32 -5.94
C GLU A 151 -13.75 0.71 -7.41
N PHE A 152 -12.50 0.80 -7.85
CA PHE A 152 -12.13 1.10 -9.22
C PHE A 152 -11.80 -0.20 -9.95
N ARG A 153 -12.22 -0.32 -11.20
CA ARG A 153 -11.84 -1.41 -12.11
C ARG A 153 -11.36 -0.81 -13.42
N LEU A 154 -10.23 -1.28 -13.90
CA LEU A 154 -9.61 -0.84 -15.14
C LEU A 154 -9.82 -1.90 -16.22
N VAL A 155 -10.11 -1.44 -17.44
CA VAL A 155 -10.16 -2.28 -18.64
C VAL A 155 -9.18 -1.73 -19.65
N LEU A 156 -8.11 -2.46 -19.93
CA LEU A 156 -7.14 -2.15 -20.98
C LEU A 156 -7.61 -2.78 -22.28
N MET A 157 -7.70 -1.98 -23.33
CA MET A 157 -8.02 -2.41 -24.70
C MET A 157 -6.81 -2.17 -25.59
N LEU A 158 -6.47 -3.17 -26.40
CA LEU A 158 -5.40 -3.10 -27.37
C LEU A 158 -5.95 -3.03 -28.81
N THR A 159 -5.20 -2.40 -29.71
CA THR A 159 -5.55 -2.22 -31.13
C THR A 159 -5.71 -3.53 -31.90
N ASN A 160 -5.19 -4.64 -31.37
CA ASN A 160 -5.35 -5.98 -31.92
C ASN A 160 -6.66 -6.67 -31.44
N GLY A 161 -7.47 -5.99 -30.62
CA GLY A 161 -8.75 -6.46 -30.09
C GLY A 161 -8.64 -7.23 -28.76
N GLU A 162 -7.45 -7.41 -28.21
CA GLU A 162 -7.28 -8.00 -26.87
C GLU A 162 -7.78 -7.02 -25.78
N VAL A 163 -8.41 -7.57 -24.75
CA VAL A 163 -8.97 -6.81 -23.62
C VAL A 163 -8.53 -7.47 -22.32
N PHE A 164 -8.01 -6.68 -21.39
CA PHE A 164 -7.55 -7.13 -20.08
C PHE A 164 -8.25 -6.36 -18.95
N THR A 165 -8.79 -7.08 -17.98
CA THR A 165 -9.41 -6.54 -16.76
C THR A 165 -8.95 -7.34 -15.53
N ASN A 166 -9.50 -7.04 -14.36
CA ASN A 166 -9.25 -7.74 -13.10
C ASN A 166 -9.58 -9.25 -13.10
N THR A 167 -10.18 -9.79 -14.15
CA THR A 167 -10.39 -11.25 -14.31
C THR A 167 -9.28 -11.94 -15.10
N ASP A 168 -8.38 -11.19 -15.72
CA ASP A 168 -7.30 -11.69 -16.59
C ASP A 168 -5.94 -11.69 -15.87
N VAL A 169 -5.95 -11.74 -14.54
CA VAL A 169 -4.75 -11.64 -13.69
C VAL A 169 -4.50 -12.92 -12.91
N GLY A 170 -3.26 -13.40 -12.95
CA GLY A 170 -2.72 -14.35 -11.98
C GLY A 170 -1.97 -13.64 -10.85
N GLY A 171 -1.74 -14.31 -9.72
CA GLY A 171 -1.01 -13.74 -8.57
C GLY A 171 0.31 -13.00 -8.90
N PRO A 172 1.15 -13.53 -9.83
CA PRO A 172 2.35 -12.81 -10.27
C PRO A 172 2.04 -11.49 -10.99
N VAL A 173 0.96 -11.42 -11.77
CA VAL A 173 0.56 -10.22 -12.53
C VAL A 173 -0.04 -9.17 -11.60
N SER A 174 -0.94 -9.57 -10.71
CA SER A 174 -1.65 -8.63 -9.82
C SER A 174 -0.78 -8.08 -8.70
N GLY A 175 0.02 -8.93 -8.04
CA GLY A 175 0.77 -8.56 -6.82
C GLY A 175 2.27 -8.81 -6.87
N GLY A 176 2.79 -9.38 -7.96
CA GLY A 176 4.23 -9.54 -8.12
C GLY A 176 4.91 -8.19 -8.26
N SER A 177 6.03 -7.99 -7.55
CA SER A 177 6.77 -6.71 -7.50
C SER A 177 7.19 -6.17 -8.88
N TYR A 178 7.22 -7.02 -9.90
CA TYR A 178 7.57 -6.65 -11.26
C TYR A 178 6.37 -6.15 -12.10
N PHE A 179 5.22 -6.79 -11.96
CA PHE A 179 4.05 -6.52 -12.81
C PHE A 179 3.10 -5.51 -12.18
N LEU A 180 2.79 -5.65 -10.89
CA LEU A 180 1.94 -4.74 -10.11
C LEU A 180 0.71 -4.25 -10.90
N SER A 181 0.00 -5.16 -11.56
CA SER A 181 -1.09 -4.84 -12.49
C SER A 181 -2.39 -5.50 -12.04
N PRO A 182 -3.00 -5.05 -10.93
CA PRO A 182 -4.20 -5.69 -10.39
C PRO A 182 -5.46 -5.41 -11.22
N PHE A 183 -5.47 -4.36 -12.06
CA PHE A 183 -6.66 -3.84 -12.75
C PHE A 183 -7.85 -3.49 -11.83
N GLU A 184 -7.66 -3.50 -10.51
CA GLU A 184 -8.67 -3.08 -9.53
C GLU A 184 -8.02 -2.42 -8.32
N TYR A 185 -8.72 -1.45 -7.73
CA TYR A 185 -8.24 -0.70 -6.56
C TYR A 185 -9.40 -0.39 -5.61
N PHE A 186 -9.13 -0.48 -4.31
CA PHE A 186 -10.13 -0.33 -3.26
C PHE A 186 -9.73 0.75 -2.23
N PRO A 187 -9.54 2.03 -2.63
CA PRO A 187 -9.20 3.08 -1.68
C PRO A 187 -10.29 3.26 -0.63
N ILE A 188 -9.92 3.04 0.63
CA ILE A 188 -10.75 3.30 1.79
C ILE A 188 -10.82 4.81 2.02
N ILE A 189 -12.02 5.31 2.29
CA ILE A 189 -12.28 6.69 2.70
C ILE A 189 -11.84 6.82 4.17
N LYS A 190 -10.79 7.60 4.41
CA LYS A 190 -10.30 7.87 5.77
C LYS A 190 -11.22 8.85 6.47
N CYS A 191 -11.19 8.85 7.80
CA CYS A 191 -11.99 9.73 8.64
C CYS A 191 -11.16 10.96 8.95
N ALA A 192 -11.70 12.14 8.73
CA ALA A 192 -11.12 13.36 9.24
C ALA A 192 -11.13 13.30 10.77
N ILE A 193 -10.10 13.85 11.37
CA ILE A 193 -10.12 14.13 12.79
C ILE A 193 -10.61 15.57 12.95
N THR A 194 -11.76 15.74 13.60
CA THR A 194 -12.46 17.03 13.68
C THR A 194 -11.80 18.00 14.66
N GLU A 195 -10.90 17.49 15.50
CA GLU A 195 -10.05 18.29 16.35
C GLU A 195 -8.57 17.89 16.19
N SER A 196 -7.69 18.89 16.22
CA SER A 196 -6.26 18.66 16.18
C SER A 196 -5.81 17.88 17.42
N LEU A 197 -4.98 16.86 17.19
CA LEU A 197 -4.26 16.16 18.25
C LEU A 197 -2.91 16.82 18.56
N ALA A 198 -2.59 17.94 17.92
CA ALA A 198 -1.35 18.64 18.24
C ALA A 198 -1.35 19.14 19.69
N GLY A 199 -0.16 19.19 20.27
CA GLY A 199 0.04 19.66 21.64
C GLY A 199 1.23 18.99 22.29
N THR A 200 1.50 19.41 23.51
CA THR A 200 2.49 18.78 24.39
C THR A 200 1.77 17.82 25.32
N HIS A 201 1.97 16.53 25.11
CA HIS A 201 1.36 15.46 25.89
C HIS A 201 2.35 14.89 26.87
N THR A 202 1.90 14.52 28.06
CA THR A 202 2.74 13.78 29.01
C THR A 202 2.63 12.29 28.73
N TYR A 203 3.67 11.53 29.04
CA TYR A 203 3.65 10.08 28.90
C TYR A 203 4.24 9.35 30.10
N GLU A 204 3.77 8.12 30.30
CA GLU A 204 4.39 7.10 31.17
C GLU A 204 4.58 5.80 30.36
N THR A 205 5.84 5.43 30.10
CA THR A 205 6.20 4.21 29.37
C THR A 205 6.63 3.11 30.34
N ILE A 206 6.01 1.95 30.20
CA ILE A 206 6.33 0.72 30.94
C ILE A 206 6.78 -0.38 29.97
N ASN A 207 7.46 -1.39 30.51
CA ASN A 207 7.94 -2.55 29.75
C ASN A 207 8.79 -2.15 28.52
N ALA A 208 9.55 -1.06 28.66
CA ALA A 208 10.52 -0.63 27.66
C ALA A 208 11.52 -1.76 27.39
N LYS A 209 11.73 -2.08 26.11
CA LYS A 209 12.65 -3.14 25.68
C LYS A 209 13.43 -2.71 24.45
N ALA A 210 14.67 -3.16 24.39
CA ALA A 210 15.54 -3.00 23.24
C ALA A 210 15.30 -4.12 22.22
N ALA A 211 15.70 -3.86 20.97
CA ALA A 211 15.71 -4.83 19.89
C ALA A 211 16.50 -6.12 20.28
N PRO A 212 15.95 -7.32 20.06
CA PRO A 212 16.67 -8.56 20.34
C PRO A 212 17.99 -8.67 19.57
N GLY A 213 19.07 -8.99 20.28
CA GLY A 213 20.41 -9.13 19.67
C GLY A 213 21.10 -7.82 19.33
N GLY A 214 20.51 -6.67 19.69
CA GLY A 214 21.14 -5.36 19.60
C GLY A 214 22.03 -5.03 20.79
N ASP A 215 22.64 -3.84 20.76
CA ASP A 215 23.48 -3.26 21.82
C ASP A 215 22.69 -2.50 22.90
N GLY A 216 21.37 -2.39 22.74
CA GLY A 216 20.51 -1.62 23.64
C GLY A 216 20.28 -2.29 24.99
N VAL A 217 20.35 -1.51 26.06
CA VAL A 217 20.07 -1.95 27.43
C VAL A 217 19.18 -0.91 28.09
N CYS A 218 17.91 -1.25 28.28
CA CYS A 218 16.95 -0.38 28.96
C CYS A 218 17.15 -0.41 30.48
N SER A 219 16.85 0.69 31.16
CA SER A 219 17.03 0.80 32.61
C SER A 219 16.05 -0.08 33.40
N GLY A 220 14.93 -0.47 32.79
CA GLY A 220 13.85 -1.23 33.42
C GLY A 220 12.92 -0.37 34.30
N ASN A 221 13.15 0.94 34.34
CA ASN A 221 12.30 1.88 35.06
C ASN A 221 11.04 2.24 34.27
N ILE A 222 10.05 2.83 34.96
CA ILE A 222 8.98 3.57 34.31
C ILE A 222 9.58 4.87 33.77
N LEU A 223 9.45 5.09 32.47
CA LEU A 223 9.95 6.29 31.81
C LEU A 223 8.84 7.33 31.77
N THR A 224 9.11 8.56 32.17
CA THR A 224 8.13 9.65 32.14
C THR A 224 8.70 10.84 31.39
N GLY A 225 7.84 11.64 30.77
CA GLY A 225 8.27 12.82 30.03
C GLY A 225 7.16 13.45 29.22
N GLU A 226 7.57 14.26 28.25
CA GLU A 226 6.67 14.92 27.31
C GLU A 226 6.98 14.52 25.87
N VAL A 227 5.92 14.36 25.08
CA VAL A 227 5.96 14.18 23.64
C VAL A 227 5.16 15.31 22.98
N VAL A 228 5.75 15.96 21.99
CA VAL A 228 5.11 17.03 21.24
C VAL A 228 4.61 16.46 19.92
N TRP A 229 3.31 16.56 19.68
CA TRP A 229 2.71 16.29 18.37
C TRP A 229 2.48 17.62 17.65
N THR A 230 3.05 17.75 16.45
CA THR A 230 2.91 18.94 15.60
C THR A 230 2.13 18.57 14.35
N GLU A 231 0.96 19.18 14.19
CA GLU A 231 0.12 18.94 13.01
C GLU A 231 0.79 19.48 11.74
N LYS A 232 0.96 18.63 10.74
CA LYS A 232 1.45 19.00 9.41
C LYS A 232 0.27 19.34 8.48
N GLN A 233 -0.80 18.57 8.62
CA GLN A 233 -2.09 18.70 7.96
C GLN A 233 -3.12 17.92 8.80
N SER A 234 -4.41 18.12 8.57
CA SER A 234 -5.48 17.42 9.32
C SER A 234 -5.21 15.91 9.39
N GLY A 235 -5.18 15.37 10.61
CA GLY A 235 -4.95 13.95 10.87
C GLY A 235 -3.51 13.45 10.68
N THR A 236 -2.55 14.32 10.37
CA THR A 236 -1.13 13.96 10.20
C THR A 236 -0.22 14.79 11.09
N TYR A 237 0.60 14.12 11.90
CA TYR A 237 1.39 14.76 12.95
C TYR A 237 2.87 14.35 12.87
N ALA A 238 3.80 15.30 13.00
CA ALA A 238 5.16 14.99 13.45
C ALA A 238 5.13 14.70 14.96
N SER A 239 6.00 13.80 15.42
CA SER A 239 6.24 13.57 16.86
C SER A 239 7.67 13.95 17.23
N SER A 240 7.87 14.58 18.39
CA SER A 240 9.21 14.81 18.95
C SER A 240 9.91 13.52 19.38
N ASP A 241 9.16 12.44 19.59
CA ASP A 241 9.67 11.11 19.90
C ASP A 241 8.64 10.04 19.56
N MET A 242 9.00 9.11 18.68
CA MET A 242 8.15 7.99 18.27
C MET A 242 8.20 6.82 19.27
N SER A 243 9.14 6.86 20.22
CA SER A 243 9.41 5.79 21.20
C SER A 243 9.04 6.15 22.64
N PHE A 244 8.51 7.36 22.88
CA PHE A 244 8.09 7.80 24.21
C PHE A 244 9.16 7.56 25.29
N GLY A 245 10.38 8.04 25.03
CA GLY A 245 11.54 7.93 25.90
C GLY A 245 12.28 6.58 25.83
N GLN A 246 11.69 5.54 25.24
CA GLN A 246 12.31 4.21 25.22
C GLN A 246 13.65 4.20 24.48
N PHE A 247 13.74 4.85 23.32
CA PHE A 247 14.98 4.79 22.53
C PHE A 247 16.14 5.49 23.24
N GLU A 248 15.87 6.65 23.86
CA GLU A 248 16.88 7.41 24.61
C GLU A 248 17.32 6.67 25.88
N ASP A 249 16.42 5.97 26.56
CA ASP A 249 16.73 5.14 27.73
C ASP A 249 17.59 3.92 27.35
N CYS A 250 17.19 3.17 26.33
CA CYS A 250 17.86 1.92 25.98
C CYS A 250 19.17 2.12 25.19
N TYR A 251 19.34 3.28 24.53
CA TYR A 251 20.51 3.59 23.70
C TYR A 251 21.11 4.95 24.07
N THR A 252 22.01 4.94 25.05
CA THR A 252 22.65 6.15 25.55
C THR A 252 23.31 6.96 24.42
N ASN A 253 23.09 8.28 24.43
CA ASN A 253 23.61 9.25 23.46
C ASN A 253 23.08 9.14 22.02
N ARG A 254 22.11 8.27 21.72
CA ARG A 254 21.52 8.20 20.36
C ARG A 254 20.40 9.22 20.12
N GLY A 255 19.80 9.74 21.19
CA GLY A 255 18.71 10.72 21.15
C GLY A 255 17.33 10.10 20.93
N LYS A 256 16.30 10.96 20.90
CA LYS A 256 14.90 10.60 20.74
C LYS A 256 14.58 10.11 19.33
N ALA A 257 13.71 9.12 19.19
CA ALA A 257 13.35 8.54 17.90
C ALA A 257 12.48 9.50 17.09
N THR A 258 13.08 10.38 16.29
CA THR A 258 12.35 11.36 15.47
C THR A 258 13.14 11.74 14.22
N GLY A 259 12.48 12.40 13.25
CA GLY A 259 13.08 12.87 12.01
C GLY A 259 12.04 13.37 11.01
N ASN A 260 12.49 13.95 9.89
CA ASN A 260 11.57 14.49 8.87
C ASN A 260 10.88 13.39 8.05
N GLY A 261 11.44 12.18 8.07
CA GLY A 261 10.98 11.02 7.30
C GLY A 261 9.79 10.26 7.90
N ILE A 262 9.28 10.67 9.07
CA ILE A 262 8.20 9.95 9.76
C ILE A 262 7.09 10.89 10.23
N SER A 263 5.86 10.38 10.23
CA SER A 263 4.66 11.07 10.78
C SER A 263 3.71 10.05 11.40
N ILE A 264 2.84 10.48 12.30
CA ILE A 264 1.68 9.73 12.78
C ILE A 264 0.49 10.14 11.92
N VAL A 265 -0.22 9.18 11.33
CA VAL A 265 -1.37 9.40 10.45
C VAL A 265 -2.59 8.70 11.04
N TRP A 266 -3.67 9.46 11.23
CA TRP A 266 -4.98 8.92 11.58
C TRP A 266 -5.67 8.34 10.33
N ASP A 267 -6.25 7.14 10.45
CA ASP A 267 -6.84 6.42 9.33
C ASP A 267 -8.31 5.98 9.51
N CYS A 268 -9.02 6.56 10.49
CA CYS A 268 -10.31 6.13 11.06
C CYS A 268 -10.23 5.22 12.27
N THR A 269 -9.23 4.34 12.33
CA THR A 269 -9.20 3.27 13.35
C THR A 269 -8.07 3.47 14.33
N SER A 270 -6.93 3.91 13.80
CA SER A 270 -5.66 3.85 14.50
C SER A 270 -4.81 5.07 14.20
N LEU A 271 -3.91 5.37 15.12
CA LEU A 271 -2.78 6.27 14.89
C LEU A 271 -1.65 5.45 14.30
N ASN A 272 -1.34 5.64 13.02
CA ASN A 272 -0.35 4.85 12.30
C ASN A 272 0.93 5.67 12.07
N PRO A 273 2.07 5.29 12.66
CA PRO A 273 3.35 5.81 12.20
C PRO A 273 3.58 5.39 10.74
N VAL A 274 3.82 6.37 9.87
CA VAL A 274 4.12 6.18 8.44
C VAL A 274 5.45 6.85 8.12
N GLY A 275 6.30 6.10 7.41
CA GLY A 275 7.68 6.49 7.12
C GLY A 275 8.67 5.91 8.14
N ASP A 276 9.88 6.46 8.12
CA ASP A 276 11.01 5.93 8.90
C ASP A 276 11.70 7.00 9.75
N VAL A 277 12.16 6.58 10.91
CA VAL A 277 13.23 7.25 11.66
C VAL A 277 14.58 6.82 11.08
N TYR A 278 15.50 7.76 10.89
CA TYR A 278 16.81 7.51 10.30
C TYR A 278 17.92 7.60 11.35
N ILE A 279 18.90 6.71 11.26
CA ILE A 279 19.98 6.60 12.27
C ILE A 279 21.32 6.37 11.58
N ASP A 280 22.37 7.01 12.11
CA ASP A 280 23.78 6.81 11.75
C ASP A 280 24.59 6.25 12.94
N GLU A 281 25.92 6.40 12.91
CA GLU A 281 26.80 5.91 13.99
C GLU A 281 26.66 6.75 15.26
N GLU A 282 26.40 8.05 15.11
CA GLU A 282 26.31 9.03 16.17
C GLU A 282 24.91 9.07 16.81
N GLY A 283 23.85 8.74 16.08
CA GLY A 283 22.49 8.79 16.59
C GLY A 283 21.42 9.04 15.54
N MET A 284 20.37 9.72 15.96
CA MET A 284 19.21 10.05 15.14
C MET A 284 19.55 11.15 14.13
N VAL A 285 19.21 10.93 12.86
CA VAL A 285 19.38 11.91 11.77
C VAL A 285 18.05 12.24 11.12
N THR A 286 17.96 13.45 10.58
CA THR A 286 16.68 13.98 10.06
C THR A 286 16.33 13.49 8.66
N THR A 287 17.30 12.96 7.91
CA THR A 287 17.16 12.67 6.47
C THR A 287 17.86 11.36 6.06
N LYS A 288 17.32 10.71 5.01
CA LYS A 288 17.75 9.40 4.53
C LYS A 288 19.18 9.38 3.97
N ASP A 289 19.63 10.47 3.36
CA ASP A 289 20.96 10.60 2.74
C ASP A 289 22.12 10.46 3.72
N LYS A 290 21.87 10.75 5.00
CA LYS A 290 22.83 10.60 6.10
C LYS A 290 22.67 9.30 6.88
N ALA A 291 21.62 8.54 6.58
CA ALA A 291 21.24 7.37 7.35
C ALA A 291 22.06 6.15 6.97
N GLN A 292 22.52 5.39 7.96
CA GLN A 292 23.05 4.04 7.74
C GLN A 292 21.96 2.98 7.89
N ARG A 293 20.93 3.27 8.70
CA ARG A 293 19.77 2.41 8.94
C ARG A 293 18.49 3.24 9.07
N SER A 294 17.36 2.60 8.87
CA SER A 294 16.04 3.19 9.11
C SER A 294 15.16 2.26 9.95
N LEU A 295 14.27 2.85 10.74
CA LEU A 295 13.33 2.14 11.61
C LEU A 295 11.91 2.66 11.35
N SER A 296 11.05 1.78 10.86
CA SER A 296 9.62 2.02 10.84
C SER A 296 9.01 1.67 12.19
N TYR A 297 7.98 2.42 12.60
CA TYR A 297 7.26 2.23 13.85
C TYR A 297 5.84 1.72 13.60
N ASN A 298 5.27 1.06 14.60
CA ASN A 298 3.88 0.63 14.62
C ASN A 298 3.29 0.93 15.99
N TYR A 299 2.07 1.47 16.00
CA TYR A 299 1.28 1.70 17.20
C TYR A 299 0.00 0.87 17.17
N SER A 300 -0.42 0.43 18.35
CA SER A 300 -1.72 -0.19 18.58
C SER A 300 -2.34 0.47 19.80
N ILE A 301 -3.44 1.17 19.61
CA ILE A 301 -4.22 1.75 20.70
C ILE A 301 -4.87 0.57 21.44
N ILE A 302 -4.62 0.47 22.75
CA ILE A 302 -5.21 -0.56 23.62
C ILE A 302 -6.50 -0.04 24.26
N LYS A 303 -6.49 1.23 24.68
CA LYS A 303 -7.58 1.80 25.47
C LYS A 303 -7.53 3.33 25.43
N VAL A 304 -8.69 3.98 25.41
CA VAL A 304 -8.83 5.43 25.60
C VAL A 304 -9.91 5.71 26.63
N GLU A 305 -9.57 6.46 27.68
CA GLU A 305 -10.47 6.87 28.75
C GLU A 305 -10.24 8.34 29.10
N GLY A 306 -11.19 9.20 28.77
CA GLY A 306 -11.06 10.64 29.00
C GLY A 306 -9.77 11.18 28.40
N SER A 307 -8.89 11.73 29.23
CA SER A 307 -7.61 12.33 28.80
C SER A 307 -6.48 11.33 28.58
N GLU A 308 -6.70 10.04 28.85
CA GLU A 308 -5.66 9.02 28.85
C GLU A 308 -5.82 8.04 27.68
N MET A 309 -4.73 7.79 26.94
CA MET A 309 -4.65 6.84 25.83
C MET A 309 -3.50 5.87 26.06
N THR A 310 -3.80 4.57 26.15
CA THR A 310 -2.77 3.53 26.23
C THR A 310 -2.43 3.03 24.83
N ILE A 311 -1.15 3.08 24.46
CA ILE A 311 -0.62 2.64 23.18
C ILE A 311 0.45 1.58 23.41
N LYS A 312 0.39 0.47 22.68
CA LYS A 312 1.53 -0.42 22.50
C LYS A 312 2.30 0.04 21.27
N PHE A 313 3.60 0.27 21.42
CA PHE A 313 4.46 0.66 20.30
C PHE A 313 5.60 -0.33 20.09
N SER A 314 6.03 -0.46 18.85
CA SER A 314 7.24 -1.18 18.50
C SER A 314 7.82 -0.68 17.19
N ASN A 315 9.10 -0.93 16.94
CA ASN A 315 9.72 -0.70 15.64
C ASN A 315 10.11 -2.00 14.92
N ALA A 316 10.53 -1.89 13.67
CA ALA A 316 10.93 -3.04 12.84
C ALA A 316 12.13 -3.84 13.38
N ALA A 317 12.96 -3.27 14.26
CA ALA A 317 14.07 -3.97 14.90
C ALA A 317 13.63 -4.76 16.14
N GLY A 318 12.44 -4.50 16.66
CA GLY A 318 11.87 -5.17 17.83
C GLY A 318 11.99 -4.40 19.14
N ASP A 319 12.47 -3.15 19.11
CA ASP A 319 12.31 -2.21 20.22
C ASP A 319 10.83 -1.96 20.49
N GLY A 320 10.47 -1.60 21.72
CA GLY A 320 9.12 -1.18 22.00
C GLY A 320 8.79 -1.05 23.48
N GLY A 321 7.50 -0.91 23.75
CA GLY A 321 6.96 -0.77 25.09
C GLY A 321 5.45 -0.56 25.07
N GLN A 322 4.89 -0.25 26.23
CA GLN A 322 3.53 0.24 26.37
C GLN A 322 3.56 1.60 27.03
N VAL A 323 2.87 2.57 26.45
CA VAL A 323 2.84 3.95 26.92
C VAL A 323 1.42 4.35 27.28
N LEU A 324 1.27 5.06 28.40
CA LEU A 324 0.09 5.85 28.72
C LEU A 324 0.38 7.30 28.31
N VAL A 325 -0.36 7.84 27.34
CA VAL A 325 -0.25 9.23 26.91
C VAL A 325 -1.44 10.02 27.47
N THR A 326 -1.14 11.08 28.21
CA THR A 326 -2.16 12.00 28.73
C THR A 326 -2.19 13.26 27.86
N ARG A 327 -3.37 13.57 27.31
CA ARG A 327 -3.54 14.72 26.42
C ARG A 327 -3.23 16.03 27.14
N GLU A 328 -2.74 17.00 26.38
CA GLU A 328 -2.34 18.31 26.87
C GLU A 328 -3.44 18.96 27.73
N GLY A 329 -3.06 19.45 28.91
CA GLY A 329 -3.97 20.13 29.83
C GLY A 329 -5.09 19.25 30.41
N GLY A 330 -4.99 17.91 30.29
CA GLY A 330 -6.02 17.00 30.77
C GLY A 330 -7.31 17.02 29.94
N LYS A 331 -7.25 17.50 28.70
CA LYS A 331 -8.39 17.41 27.77
C LYS A 331 -8.72 15.96 27.45
N ASN A 332 -9.98 15.64 27.26
CA ASN A 332 -10.35 14.30 26.77
C ASN A 332 -9.82 14.09 25.34
N TRP A 333 -9.39 12.89 24.99
CA TRP A 333 -9.17 12.50 23.59
C TRP A 333 -10.51 12.48 22.83
N PRO A 334 -10.52 12.72 21.50
CA PRO A 334 -11.76 12.74 20.74
C PRO A 334 -12.52 11.41 20.85
N GLU A 335 -13.84 11.50 20.89
CA GLU A 335 -14.72 10.33 21.06
C GLU A 335 -14.49 9.25 19.98
N ILE A 336 -14.00 9.63 18.80
CA ILE A 336 -13.72 8.69 17.72
C ILE A 336 -12.74 7.58 18.15
N PHE A 337 -11.83 7.85 19.09
CA PHE A 337 -10.93 6.83 19.64
C PHE A 337 -11.60 5.84 20.61
N SER A 338 -12.75 6.23 21.16
CA SER A 338 -13.55 5.39 22.07
C SER A 338 -14.58 4.53 21.34
N ARG A 339 -14.89 4.83 20.07
CA ARG A 339 -15.87 4.07 19.25
C ARG A 339 -15.28 2.80 18.64
N ASN A 340 -13.96 2.72 18.52
CA ASN A 340 -13.25 1.64 17.84
C ASN A 340 -12.61 0.59 18.77
N ASN A 341 -12.85 0.67 20.08
CA ASN A 341 -12.27 -0.23 21.10
C ASN A 341 -13.32 -0.93 21.95
#